data_AF-A0A975CRC5-F1
#
_entry.id   AF-A0A975CRC5-F1
#
_cell.length_a   1.000
_cell.length_b   1.000
_cell.length_c   1.000
_cell.angle_alpha   90.00
_cell.angle_beta   90.00
_cell.angle_gamma   90.00
#
_symmetry.space_group_name_H-M   'P 1'
#
loop_
_entity.id
_entity.type
_entity.pdbx_description
1 polymer ?
#
loop_
_entity_poly.entity_id
_entity_poly.type
_entity_poly.pdbx_seq_one_letter_code
_entity_poly.pdbx_strand_id
1 'polypeptide(L)'
;MNFQLNGKTGIWLNKLNGKTVDKIYQVDYNNDRHNDDYLPWIFLITFAEFDQYLKIEGDFDGSHLKINLREKSLLKNELKENNLPNELDLWQVYETKSDEKLGRLLGQRIDFVEFGVDKDEFEINGTKIKGQKEFFNFIRFYCKNLNLTVFEGSLTGLGVSDDKHVKLNFEETFEIHNTNKNNC
;
A
#
# COMPACT_ATOMS: atom_id res chain seq x y z
N MET A 1 16.47 14.63 -4.01
CA MET A 1 17.49 13.82 -3.32
C MET A 1 17.41 12.42 -3.91
N ASN A 2 18.41 12.01 -4.69
CA ASN A 2 18.41 10.73 -5.40
C ASN A 2 18.64 9.58 -4.41
N PHE A 3 17.63 8.74 -4.19
CA PHE A 3 17.79 7.48 -3.48
C PHE A 3 17.97 6.36 -4.51
N GLN A 4 19.21 6.07 -4.88
CA GLN A 4 19.57 4.83 -5.59
C GLN A 4 20.01 3.76 -4.58
N LEU A 5 19.18 2.70 -4.53
CA LEU A 5 19.52 1.28 -4.56
C LEU A 5 20.85 0.82 -3.91
N ASN A 6 20.71 0.19 -2.74
CA ASN A 6 21.62 -0.82 -2.19
C ASN A 6 20.83 -1.63 -1.14
N GLY A 7 20.22 -2.76 -1.53
CA GLY A 7 19.70 -3.81 -0.62
C GLY A 7 18.79 -3.36 0.54
N LYS A 8 18.15 -2.19 0.44
CA LYS A 8 17.43 -1.52 1.53
C LYS A 8 15.99 -1.13 1.17
N THR A 9 15.52 -1.49 -0.03
CA THR A 9 14.11 -1.28 -0.41
C THR A 9 13.22 -1.97 0.61
N GLY A 10 12.25 -1.24 1.14
CA GLY A 10 11.27 -1.76 2.09
C GLY A 10 11.80 -2.08 3.50
N ILE A 11 13.12 -2.12 3.77
CA ILE A 11 13.63 -2.35 5.14
C ILE A 11 13.10 -1.29 6.11
N TRP A 12 12.93 -0.06 5.65
CA TRP A 12 12.36 1.04 6.45
C TRP A 12 10.91 0.79 6.88
N LEU A 13 10.18 -0.15 6.28
CA LEU A 13 8.85 -0.57 6.72
C LEU A 13 8.89 -1.19 8.13
N ASN A 14 10.05 -1.63 8.61
CA ASN A 14 10.22 -2.11 9.99
C ASN A 14 9.88 -1.05 11.05
N LYS A 15 9.87 0.24 10.69
CA LYS A 15 9.42 1.35 11.54
C LYS A 15 7.93 1.27 11.89
N LEU A 16 7.14 0.56 11.08
CA LEU A 16 5.72 0.31 11.30
C LEU A 16 5.48 -0.76 12.39
N ASN A 17 6.46 -1.61 12.68
CA ASN A 17 6.29 -2.68 13.66
C ASN A 17 6.01 -2.10 15.05
N GLY A 18 4.99 -2.63 15.70
CA GLY A 18 4.49 -2.17 16.98
C GLY A 18 3.75 -0.84 16.95
N LYS A 19 3.45 -0.27 15.77
CA LYS A 19 2.61 0.92 15.64
C LYS A 19 1.14 0.53 15.57
N THR A 20 0.30 1.36 16.17
CA THR A 20 -1.16 1.19 16.15
C THR A 20 -1.75 2.09 15.08
N VAL A 21 -2.55 1.52 14.18
CA VAL A 21 -3.21 2.29 13.11
C VAL A 21 -4.27 3.21 13.73
N ASP A 22 -4.20 4.49 13.39
CA ASP A 22 -5.01 5.57 13.98
C ASP A 22 -6.14 5.99 13.03
N LYS A 23 -5.79 6.42 11.81
CA LYS A 23 -6.74 6.79 10.75
C LYS A 23 -6.31 6.24 9.42
N ILE A 24 -7.29 6.01 8.56
CA ILE A 24 -7.08 5.59 7.18
C ILE A 24 -7.93 6.49 6.30
N TYR A 25 -7.29 7.06 5.28
CA TYR A 25 -7.99 7.77 4.23
C TYR A 25 -7.77 7.05 2.91
N GLN A 26 -8.83 6.92 2.12
CA GLN A 26 -8.79 6.43 0.76
C GLN A 26 -9.07 7.57 -0.21
N VAL A 27 -8.38 7.55 -1.34
CA VAL A 27 -8.58 8.48 -2.46
C VAL A 27 -9.13 7.68 -3.63
N ASP A 28 -10.40 7.92 -3.94
CA ASP A 28 -11.13 7.14 -4.94
C ASP A 28 -11.49 8.03 -6.13
N TYR A 29 -11.56 7.40 -7.30
CA TYR A 29 -12.10 8.03 -8.51
C TYR A 29 -13.61 7.78 -8.56
N ASN A 30 -14.40 8.49 -7.75
CA ASN A 30 -15.86 8.39 -7.81
C ASN A 30 -16.58 9.64 -7.29
N ASN A 31 -17.77 9.89 -7.85
CA ASN A 31 -18.75 10.87 -7.39
C ASN A 31 -19.59 10.37 -6.20
N ASP A 32 -19.71 9.06 -5.99
CA ASP A 32 -20.51 8.45 -4.91
C ASP A 32 -19.70 7.46 -4.07
N ARG A 33 -19.60 7.74 -2.75
CA ARG A 33 -18.96 6.87 -1.75
C ARG A 33 -19.56 5.46 -1.68
N HIS A 34 -20.86 5.33 -1.98
CA HIS A 34 -21.58 4.05 -1.87
C HIS A 34 -21.50 3.22 -3.15
N ASN A 35 -20.97 3.81 -4.22
CA ASN A 35 -20.77 3.12 -5.48
C ASN A 35 -19.28 2.76 -5.56
N ASP A 36 -18.95 1.48 -5.46
CA ASP A 36 -17.56 0.99 -5.41
C ASP A 36 -17.10 0.54 -6.80
N ASP A 37 -17.58 1.23 -7.85
CA ASP A 37 -17.33 0.87 -9.25
C ASP A 37 -15.84 0.96 -9.63
N TYR A 38 -15.04 1.67 -8.82
CA TYR A 38 -13.61 1.91 -9.03
C TYR A 38 -12.84 1.63 -7.74
N LEU A 39 -11.71 0.92 -7.84
CA LEU A 39 -10.85 0.69 -6.70
C LEU A 39 -10.13 1.98 -6.28
N PRO A 40 -9.78 2.13 -4.99
CA PRO A 40 -8.99 3.24 -4.48
C PRO A 40 -7.65 3.39 -5.22
N TRP A 41 -7.23 4.63 -5.49
CA TRP A 41 -5.92 4.89 -6.10
C TRP A 41 -4.83 5.11 -5.06
N ILE A 42 -5.19 5.69 -3.91
CA ILE A 42 -4.24 6.02 -2.83
C ILE A 42 -4.84 5.67 -1.48
N PHE A 43 -4.04 5.00 -0.64
CA PHE A 43 -4.29 4.91 0.80
C PHE A 43 -3.30 5.76 1.59
N LEU A 44 -3.82 6.49 2.57
CA LEU A 44 -3.07 7.30 3.52
C LEU A 44 -3.36 6.78 4.94
N ILE A 45 -2.39 6.12 5.57
CA ILE A 45 -2.55 5.45 6.86
C ILE A 45 -1.73 6.18 7.92
N THR A 46 -2.36 6.66 8.98
CA THR A 46 -1.70 7.27 10.14
C THR A 46 -1.58 6.27 11.28
N PHE A 47 -0.65 6.56 12.20
CA PHE A 47 -0.45 5.77 13.40
C PHE A 47 -0.46 6.65 14.65
N ALA A 48 -0.84 6.06 15.78
CA ALA A 48 -0.97 6.79 17.06
C ALA A 48 0.39 7.20 17.62
N GLU A 49 1.39 6.32 17.50
CA GLU A 49 2.73 6.49 18.07
C GLU A 49 3.79 6.85 17.01
N PHE A 50 3.37 7.41 15.87
CA PHE A 50 4.26 7.74 14.75
C PHE A 50 3.93 9.09 14.13
N ASP A 51 4.95 9.91 13.98
CA ASP A 51 4.90 11.24 13.35
C ASP A 51 4.94 11.19 11.82
N GLN A 52 4.90 9.99 11.25
CA GLN A 52 4.81 9.74 9.82
C GLN A 52 3.50 9.03 9.47
N TYR A 53 2.99 9.25 8.27
CA TYR A 53 1.93 8.46 7.67
C TYR A 53 2.50 7.61 6.52
N LEU A 54 1.88 6.47 6.28
CA LEU A 54 2.17 5.59 5.16
C LEU A 54 1.27 5.99 3.99
N LYS A 55 1.87 6.28 2.83
CA LYS A 55 1.19 6.43 1.55
C LYS A 55 1.42 5.17 0.73
N ILE A 56 0.34 4.53 0.29
CA ILE A 56 0.34 3.44 -0.70
C ILE A 56 -0.43 3.96 -1.90
N GLU A 57 0.17 3.90 -3.08
CA GLU A 57 -0.40 4.41 -4.33
C GLU A 57 -0.21 3.36 -5.41
N GLY A 58 -1.25 3.10 -6.20
CA GLY A 58 -1.14 2.23 -7.38
C GLY A 58 -0.27 2.90 -8.44
N ASP A 59 0.62 2.14 -9.08
CA ASP A 59 1.40 2.66 -10.19
C ASP A 59 0.62 2.58 -11.51
N PHE A 60 0.95 3.47 -12.44
CA PHE A 60 0.26 3.57 -13.73
C PHE A 60 0.47 2.34 -14.64
N ASP A 61 1.44 1.48 -14.30
CA ASP A 61 1.66 0.23 -15.02
C ASP A 61 0.69 -0.90 -14.61
N GLY A 62 -0.18 -0.65 -13.63
CA GLY A 62 -1.22 -1.57 -13.18
C GLY A 62 -0.68 -2.87 -12.59
N SER A 63 0.60 -2.90 -12.19
CA SER A 63 1.27 -4.08 -11.63
C SER A 63 1.99 -3.76 -10.32
N HIS A 64 2.43 -2.52 -10.15
CA HIS A 64 3.20 -2.12 -8.98
C HIS A 64 2.50 -1.09 -8.10
N LEU A 65 3.05 -0.94 -6.90
CA LEU A 65 2.69 -0.02 -5.86
C LEU A 65 3.88 0.88 -5.55
N LYS A 66 3.58 2.14 -5.32
CA LYS A 66 4.49 3.11 -4.75
C LYS A 66 4.19 3.29 -3.27
N ILE A 67 5.12 2.87 -2.41
CA ILE A 67 4.95 2.92 -0.96
C ILE A 67 5.97 3.87 -0.33
N ASN A 68 5.49 4.82 0.48
CA ASN A 68 6.35 5.83 1.12
C ASN A 68 5.90 6.14 2.56
N LEU A 69 6.85 6.45 3.44
CA LEU A 69 6.58 7.17 4.68
C LEU A 69 6.77 8.67 4.46
N ARG A 70 5.81 9.47 4.92
CA ARG A 70 5.79 10.93 4.80
C ARG A 70 5.49 11.55 6.15
N GLU A 71 5.97 12.77 6.39
CA GLU A 71 5.72 13.46 7.65
C GLU A 71 4.23 13.77 7.84
N LYS A 72 3.68 13.53 9.05
CA LYS A 72 2.27 13.77 9.38
C LYS A 72 1.87 15.24 9.24
N SER A 73 2.82 16.16 9.33
CA SER A 73 2.66 17.60 9.04
C SER A 73 2.15 17.88 7.61
N LEU A 74 2.50 17.03 6.65
CA LEU A 74 2.13 17.17 5.24
C LEU A 74 0.75 16.61 4.92
N LEU A 75 0.20 15.75 5.79
CA LEU A 75 -1.05 15.02 5.55
C LEU A 75 -2.21 15.96 5.23
N LYS A 76 -2.35 17.08 5.94
CA LYS A 76 -3.45 18.03 5.69
C LYS A 76 -3.42 18.60 4.27
N ASN A 77 -2.23 18.87 3.73
CA ASN A 77 -2.08 19.36 2.37
C ASN A 77 -2.37 18.24 1.36
N GLU A 78 -1.83 17.04 1.60
CA GLU A 78 -2.09 15.86 0.76
C GLU A 78 -3.60 15.58 0.65
N LEU A 79 -4.34 15.57 1.77
CA LEU A 79 -5.78 15.37 1.79
C LEU A 79 -6.54 16.45 1.02
N LYS A 80 -6.05 17.71 1.04
CA LYS A 80 -6.69 18.82 0.34
C LYS A 80 -6.45 18.74 -1.17
N GLU A 81 -5.23 18.42 -1.58
CA GLU A 81 -4.83 18.35 -2.99
C GLU A 81 -5.54 17.21 -3.72
N ASN A 82 -5.83 16.11 -3.01
CA ASN A 82 -6.50 14.94 -3.58
C ASN A 82 -8.03 14.96 -3.42
N ASN A 83 -8.62 16.02 -2.83
CA ASN A 83 -10.07 16.10 -2.61
C ASN A 83 -10.70 17.15 -3.51
N LEU A 84 -11.25 16.71 -4.64
CA LEU A 84 -11.89 17.53 -5.67
C LEU A 84 -13.39 17.19 -5.81
N PRO A 85 -14.19 17.31 -4.73
CA PRO A 85 -15.57 16.81 -4.71
C PRO A 85 -16.56 17.61 -5.57
N ASN A 86 -16.15 18.79 -6.05
CA ASN A 86 -16.99 19.65 -6.90
C ASN A 86 -16.73 19.42 -8.40
N GLU A 87 -15.78 18.56 -8.73
CA GLU A 87 -15.43 18.23 -10.11
C GLU A 87 -15.97 16.84 -10.45
N LEU A 88 -16.64 16.73 -11.59
CA LEU A 88 -17.18 15.45 -12.05
C LEU A 88 -16.04 14.49 -12.38
N ASP A 89 -16.16 13.26 -11.88
CA ASP A 89 -15.24 12.17 -12.21
C ASP A 89 -13.78 12.54 -11.85
N LEU A 90 -13.58 13.15 -10.69
CA LEU A 90 -12.25 13.40 -10.12
C LEU A 90 -12.14 12.79 -8.71
N TRP A 91 -10.92 12.88 -8.17
CA TRP A 91 -10.55 12.27 -6.90
C TRP A 91 -11.33 12.85 -5.72
N GLN A 92 -11.77 11.95 -4.85
CA GLN A 92 -12.39 12.30 -3.57
C GLN A 92 -11.69 11.57 -2.44
N VAL A 93 -11.56 12.26 -1.31
CA VAL A 93 -10.93 11.71 -0.11
C VAL A 93 -11.98 11.31 0.90
N TYR A 94 -11.93 10.05 1.34
CA TYR A 94 -12.83 9.53 2.37
C TYR A 94 -12.03 9.00 3.56
N GLU A 95 -12.52 9.25 4.78
CA GLU A 95 -12.04 8.52 5.95
C GLU A 95 -12.73 7.15 5.98
N THR A 96 -11.92 6.09 5.93
CA THR A 96 -12.33 4.70 5.91
C THR A 96 -13.02 4.33 7.23
N LYS A 97 -14.04 3.47 7.17
CA LYS A 97 -14.76 2.97 8.36
C LYS A 97 -14.38 1.53 8.69
N SER A 98 -14.56 1.11 9.94
CA SER A 98 -14.15 -0.21 10.43
C SER A 98 -14.89 -1.41 9.81
N ASP A 99 -16.04 -1.19 9.18
CA ASP A 99 -16.80 -2.18 8.42
C ASP A 99 -16.26 -2.39 6.99
N GLU A 100 -15.52 -1.42 6.44
CA GLU A 100 -14.80 -1.53 5.17
C GLU A 100 -13.54 -2.42 5.35
N LYS A 101 -13.13 -3.17 4.31
CA LYS A 101 -12.04 -4.17 4.41
C LYS A 101 -10.75 -3.55 4.98
N LEU A 102 -10.26 -2.47 4.37
CA LEU A 102 -9.04 -1.78 4.83
C LEU A 102 -9.22 -1.20 6.23
N GLY A 103 -10.41 -0.68 6.54
CA GLY A 103 -10.74 -0.09 7.83
C GLY A 103 -10.70 -1.07 9.00
N ARG A 104 -10.69 -2.38 8.75
CA ARG A 104 -10.43 -3.40 9.78
C ARG A 104 -9.04 -3.27 10.42
N LEU A 105 -8.10 -2.56 9.77
CA LEU A 105 -6.81 -2.20 10.37
C LEU A 105 -6.93 -1.15 11.48
N LEU A 106 -8.00 -0.33 11.52
CA LEU A 106 -8.15 0.72 12.53
C LEU A 106 -8.05 0.15 13.95
N GLY A 107 -7.20 0.76 14.78
CA GLY A 107 -6.92 0.31 16.15
C GLY A 107 -6.10 -0.97 16.26
N GLN A 108 -5.72 -1.61 15.14
CA GLN A 108 -4.85 -2.78 15.17
C GLN A 108 -3.40 -2.34 15.37
N ARG A 109 -2.67 -3.10 16.19
CA ARG A 109 -1.22 -2.99 16.35
C ARG A 109 -0.54 -3.91 15.34
N ILE A 110 0.33 -3.34 14.52
CA ILE A 110 1.09 -4.08 13.50
C ILE A 110 2.17 -4.90 14.20
N ASP A 111 2.16 -6.22 14.03
CA ASP A 111 3.22 -7.10 14.53
C ASP A 111 4.43 -7.03 13.60
N PHE A 112 4.20 -7.20 12.29
CA PHE A 112 5.19 -7.02 11.24
C PHE A 112 4.50 -6.78 9.89
N VAL A 113 5.32 -6.43 8.90
CA VAL A 113 4.91 -6.20 7.51
C VAL A 113 5.65 -7.17 6.60
N GLU A 114 4.95 -7.70 5.62
CA GLU A 114 5.51 -8.47 4.49
C GLU A 114 5.27 -7.67 3.21
N PHE A 115 6.19 -7.73 2.26
CA PHE A 115 6.08 -6.98 1.02
C PHE A 115 6.84 -7.68 -0.11
N GLY A 116 6.35 -7.50 -1.34
CA GLY A 116 6.98 -8.01 -2.55
C GLY A 116 7.79 -6.93 -3.23
N VAL A 117 9.00 -7.25 -3.70
CA VAL A 117 9.82 -6.41 -4.56
C VAL A 117 10.28 -7.23 -5.74
N ASP A 118 10.26 -6.64 -6.93
CA ASP A 118 10.79 -7.25 -8.14
C ASP A 118 12.19 -7.86 -7.96
N LYS A 119 12.39 -9.03 -8.56
CA LYS A 119 13.71 -9.64 -8.75
C LYS A 119 14.57 -8.75 -9.63
N ASP A 120 15.89 -8.81 -9.44
CA ASP A 120 16.87 -8.11 -10.27
C ASP A 120 16.61 -8.33 -11.77
N GLU A 121 16.39 -9.59 -12.13
CA GLU A 121 15.96 -10.02 -13.46
C GLU A 121 15.00 -11.20 -13.32
N PHE A 122 14.03 -11.28 -14.21
CA PHE A 122 13.10 -12.40 -14.33
C PHE A 122 12.82 -12.71 -15.80
N GLU A 123 12.29 -13.89 -16.09
CA GLU A 123 12.02 -14.35 -17.45
C GLU A 123 10.53 -14.59 -17.65
N ILE A 124 9.96 -13.97 -18.68
CA ILE A 124 8.59 -14.20 -19.13
C ILE A 124 8.65 -14.65 -20.59
N ASN A 125 8.09 -15.83 -20.89
CA ASN A 125 8.05 -16.39 -22.24
C ASN A 125 9.43 -16.40 -22.96
N GLY A 126 10.50 -16.77 -22.26
CA GLY A 126 11.86 -16.80 -22.84
C GLY A 126 12.56 -15.43 -22.94
N THR A 127 11.88 -14.34 -22.56
CA THR A 127 12.43 -12.98 -22.59
C THR A 127 12.87 -12.57 -21.20
N LYS A 128 14.15 -12.22 -21.05
CA LYS A 128 14.68 -11.65 -19.82
C LYS A 128 14.29 -10.19 -19.67
N ILE A 129 13.75 -9.85 -18.52
CA ILE A 129 13.27 -8.52 -18.16
C ILE A 129 14.01 -8.10 -16.89
N LYS A 130 14.41 -6.82 -16.83
CA LYS A 130 14.98 -6.23 -15.61
C LYS A 130 13.85 -5.76 -14.71
N GLY A 131 13.90 -6.13 -13.43
CA GLY A 131 12.88 -5.70 -12.46
C GLY A 131 13.09 -4.28 -11.94
N GLN A 132 12.05 -3.75 -11.28
CA GLN A 132 12.00 -2.39 -10.78
C GLN A 132 12.01 -2.34 -9.24
N LYS A 133 13.22 -2.32 -8.66
CA LYS A 133 13.45 -2.44 -7.21
C LYS A 133 12.95 -1.27 -6.36
N GLU A 134 12.54 -0.16 -6.95
CA GLU A 134 11.96 0.99 -6.27
C GLU A 134 10.45 0.87 -6.04
N PHE A 135 9.79 -0.06 -6.72
CA PHE A 135 8.36 -0.32 -6.56
C PHE A 135 8.10 -1.64 -5.84
N PHE A 136 6.87 -1.78 -5.33
CA PHE A 136 6.43 -2.94 -4.57
C PHE A 136 5.30 -3.63 -5.32
N ASN A 137 5.22 -4.95 -5.32
CA ASN A 137 4.11 -5.66 -5.95
C ASN A 137 2.91 -5.76 -4.98
N PHE A 138 3.20 -5.81 -3.68
CA PHE A 138 2.20 -5.79 -2.62
C PHE A 138 2.81 -5.36 -1.27
N ILE A 139 1.93 -5.05 -0.32
CA ILE A 139 2.24 -4.92 1.10
C ILE A 139 1.18 -5.64 1.93
N ARG A 140 1.59 -6.41 2.93
CA ARG A 140 0.72 -7.15 3.83
C ARG A 140 1.01 -6.81 5.27
N PHE A 141 -0.04 -6.41 5.98
CA PHE A 141 0.00 -6.09 7.40
C PHE A 141 -0.39 -7.33 8.20
N TYR A 142 0.50 -7.77 9.08
CA TYR A 142 0.21 -8.82 10.05
C TYR A 142 -0.09 -8.18 11.39
N CYS A 143 -1.29 -8.42 11.89
CA CYS A 143 -1.77 -8.01 13.21
C CYS A 143 -2.30 -9.26 13.92
N LYS A 144 -2.38 -9.23 15.26
CA LYS A 144 -2.75 -10.37 16.11
C LYS A 144 -3.90 -11.25 15.56
N ASN A 145 -4.96 -10.62 15.04
CA ASN A 145 -6.15 -11.31 14.55
C ASN A 145 -6.50 -10.98 13.09
N LEU A 146 -5.62 -10.29 12.35
CA LEU A 146 -5.91 -9.80 11.01
C LEU A 146 -4.64 -9.83 10.17
N ASN A 147 -4.73 -10.46 8.99
CA ASN A 147 -3.73 -10.31 7.94
C ASN A 147 -4.42 -9.61 6.78
N LEU A 148 -3.91 -8.46 6.37
CA LEU A 148 -4.54 -7.68 5.30
C LEU A 148 -3.49 -7.31 4.25
N THR A 149 -3.75 -7.71 3.02
CA THR A 149 -2.90 -7.51 1.85
C THR A 149 -3.47 -6.37 1.01
N VAL A 150 -2.62 -5.39 0.70
CA VAL A 150 -2.84 -4.38 -0.34
C VAL A 150 -1.94 -4.71 -1.52
N PHE A 151 -2.51 -4.76 -2.70
CA PHE A 151 -1.84 -5.13 -3.96
C PHE A 151 -2.49 -4.37 -5.10
N GLU A 152 -1.88 -4.36 -6.27
CA GLU A 152 -2.51 -3.74 -7.43
C GLU A 152 -3.60 -4.65 -8.00
N GLY A 153 -4.83 -4.16 -8.02
CA GLY A 153 -6.06 -4.92 -8.32
C GLY A 153 -6.29 -5.16 -9.82
N SER A 154 -5.37 -4.72 -10.68
CA SER A 154 -5.47 -4.65 -12.14
C SER A 154 -6.58 -3.71 -12.65
N LEU A 155 -6.24 -2.89 -13.66
CA LEU A 155 -7.07 -1.92 -14.41
C LEU A 155 -7.85 -0.86 -13.61
N THR A 156 -8.01 -0.97 -12.29
CA THR A 156 -8.97 -0.15 -11.52
C THR A 156 -8.41 0.45 -10.23
N GLY A 157 -7.16 0.14 -9.83
CA GLY A 157 -6.51 0.65 -8.62
C GLY A 157 -6.18 -0.43 -7.58
N LEU A 158 -6.05 -0.02 -6.32
CA LEU A 158 -5.58 -0.82 -5.20
C LEU A 158 -6.62 -1.86 -4.73
N GLY A 159 -6.25 -3.13 -4.81
CA GLY A 159 -7.00 -4.24 -4.24
C GLY A 159 -6.69 -4.44 -2.76
N VAL A 160 -7.70 -4.85 -1.99
CA VAL A 160 -7.56 -5.21 -0.56
C VAL A 160 -8.16 -6.59 -0.27
N SER A 161 -7.36 -7.46 0.34
CA SER A 161 -7.77 -8.82 0.71
C SER A 161 -7.31 -9.21 2.12
N ASP A 162 -8.22 -9.81 2.88
CA ASP A 162 -7.94 -10.47 4.15
C ASP A 162 -7.68 -11.98 4.01
N ASP A 163 -7.71 -12.50 2.77
CA ASP A 163 -7.34 -13.88 2.47
C ASP A 163 -5.81 -14.06 2.54
N LYS A 164 -5.36 -14.98 3.40
CA LYS A 164 -3.95 -15.33 3.57
C LYS A 164 -3.35 -16.01 2.33
N HIS A 165 -4.20 -16.53 1.44
CA HIS A 165 -3.82 -17.22 0.22
C HIS A 165 -4.22 -16.44 -1.04
N VAL A 166 -4.49 -15.13 -0.90
CA VAL A 166 -4.73 -14.28 -2.08
C VAL A 166 -3.59 -14.46 -3.06
N LYS A 167 -3.94 -14.89 -4.28
CA LYS A 167 -2.99 -15.06 -5.37
C LYS A 167 -2.68 -13.68 -5.95
N LEU A 168 -1.41 -13.32 -5.98
CA LEU A 168 -0.95 -12.08 -6.55
C LEU A 168 -0.60 -12.29 -8.03
N ASN A 169 -0.71 -11.22 -8.82
CA ASN A 169 -0.30 -11.27 -10.21
C ASN A 169 1.23 -11.36 -10.29
N PHE A 170 1.74 -12.21 -11.19
CA PHE A 170 3.17 -12.32 -11.49
C PHE A 170 4.05 -12.68 -10.28
N GLU A 171 3.60 -13.62 -9.42
CA GLU A 171 4.37 -14.09 -8.26
C GLU A 171 5.79 -14.59 -8.59
N GLU A 172 6.03 -15.01 -9.83
CA GLU A 172 7.34 -15.41 -10.32
C GLU A 172 8.32 -14.25 -10.53
N THR A 173 7.85 -13.00 -10.60
CA THR A 173 8.68 -11.83 -10.92
C THR A 173 9.24 -11.10 -9.70
N PHE A 174 8.73 -11.39 -8.50
CA PHE A 174 9.16 -10.73 -7.26
C PHE A 174 9.66 -11.68 -6.19
N GLU A 175 10.37 -11.12 -5.21
CA GLU A 175 10.79 -11.78 -3.98
C GLU A 175 9.99 -11.23 -2.80
N ILE A 176 9.70 -12.10 -1.83
CA ILE A 176 8.96 -11.75 -0.63
C ILE A 176 9.95 -11.46 0.50
N HIS A 177 9.78 -10.30 1.12
CA HIS A 177 10.53 -9.87 2.29
C HIS A 177 9.58 -9.62 3.47
N ASN A 178 10.09 -9.73 4.69
CA ASN A 178 9.33 -9.36 5.88
C ASN A 178 10.17 -8.58 6.89
N THR A 179 9.50 -7.81 7.74
CA THR A 179 10.13 -6.96 8.76
C THR A 179 10.25 -7.68 10.11
N ASN A 180 9.98 -8.98 10.19
CA ASN A 180 10.07 -9.73 11.44
C ASN A 180 11.56 -9.88 11.83
N LYS A 181 11.90 -9.44 13.05
CA LYS A 181 13.29 -9.39 13.55
C LYS A 181 13.99 -10.75 13.63
N ASN A 182 13.25 -11.85 13.53
CA ASN A 182 13.81 -13.21 13.64
C ASN A 182 14.40 -13.77 12.34
N ASN A 183 14.35 -13.02 11.22
CA ASN A 183 14.88 -13.47 9.91
C ASN A 183 16.01 -12.58 9.35
N CYS A 184 16.74 -11.84 10.20
CA CYS A 184 17.98 -11.15 9.81
C CYS A 184 19.22 -11.93 10.28
#